data_AF-A0A954KJR0-F1
#
_entry.id   AF-A0A954KJR0-F1
#
_cell.length_a   1.000
_cell.length_b   1.000
_cell.length_c   1.000
_cell.angle_alpha   90.00
_cell.angle_beta   90.00
_cell.angle_gamma   90.00
#
_symmetry.space_group_name_H-M   'P 1'
#
loop_
_entity.id
_entity.type
_entity.pdbx_description
1 polymer ?
#
loop_
_entity_poly.entity_id
_entity_poly.type
_entity_poly.pdbx_seq_one_letter_code
_entity_poly.pdbx_strand_id
1 'polypeptide(L)' 'GWTTRSFWPLWFGSDNVFLNCDHVPYVENKFETIRLEERRGKIPYMPFVRVPHYVFIGRKPATDEA' A
#
# COMPACT_ATOMS: atom_id res chain seq x y z
N GLY A 1 2.88 9.30 11.81
CA GLY A 1 2.18 10.59 12.03
C GLY A 1 0.71 10.37 11.82
N TRP A 2 -0.13 10.79 12.77
CA TRP A 2 -1.58 10.56 12.72
C TRP A 2 -2.26 11.25 11.53
N THR A 3 -1.72 12.39 11.09
CA THR A 3 -2.24 13.18 9.96
C THR A 3 -2.19 12.44 8.62
N THR A 4 -1.16 11.62 8.36
CA THR A 4 -1.06 10.81 7.14
C THR A 4 -2.10 9.68 7.10
N ARG A 5 -2.61 9.21 8.24
CA ARG A 5 -3.61 8.13 8.30
C ARG A 5 -5.05 8.62 8.16
N SER A 6 -5.31 9.93 8.26
CA SER A 6 -6.66 10.50 8.10
C SER A 6 -6.81 11.33 6.83
N PHE A 7 -5.79 12.10 6.46
CA PHE A 7 -5.85 12.99 5.28
C PHE A 7 -5.96 12.22 3.96
N TRP A 8 -5.10 11.21 3.76
CA TRP A 8 -5.07 10.47 2.51
C TRP A 8 -6.31 9.60 2.29
N PRO A 9 -6.82 8.84 3.27
CA PRO A 9 -8.06 8.09 3.09
C PRO A 9 -9.27 8.97 2.78
N LEU A 10 -9.37 10.16 3.36
CA LEU A 10 -10.45 11.12 3.04
C LEU A 10 -10.33 11.67 1.61
N TRP A 11 -9.11 12.06 1.20
CA TRP A 11 -8.85 12.55 -0.15
C TRP A 11 -9.14 11.47 -1.20
N PHE A 12 -8.53 10.29 -1.06
CA PHE A 12 -8.74 9.17 -1.96
C PHE A 12 -10.17 8.61 -1.91
N GLY A 13 -10.87 8.73 -0.77
CA GLY A 13 -12.27 8.37 -0.65
C GLY A 13 -13.19 9.18 -1.59
N SER A 14 -12.80 10.41 -1.93
CA SER A 14 -13.52 11.21 -2.94
C SER A 14 -13.40 10.61 -4.35
N ASP A 15 -12.28 9.93 -4.64
CA ASP A 15 -12.04 9.16 -5.86
C ASP A 15 -12.50 7.68 -5.75
N ASN A 16 -13.27 7.31 -4.71
CA ASN A 16 -13.64 5.92 -4.38
C ASN A 16 -12.45 4.97 -4.17
N VAL A 17 -11.28 5.50 -3.81
CA VAL A 17 -10.09 4.72 -3.49
C VAL A 17 -9.96 4.60 -1.97
N PHE A 18 -10.11 3.38 -1.45
CA PHE A 18 -10.07 3.12 -0.01
C PHE A 18 -8.70 2.56 0.40
N LEU A 19 -7.84 3.45 0.93
CA LEU A 19 -6.54 3.05 1.46
C LEU A 19 -6.72 2.26 2.76
N ASN A 20 -6.38 0.97 2.74
CA ASN A 20 -6.40 0.12 3.93
C ASN A 20 -4.98 -0.19 4.39
N CYS A 21 -4.64 0.14 5.64
CA CYS A 21 -3.35 -0.20 6.25
C CYS A 21 -3.18 -1.71 6.44
N ASP A 22 -4.28 -2.45 6.57
CA ASP A 22 -4.25 -3.89 6.82
C ASP A 22 -4.00 -4.71 5.54
N HIS A 23 -3.89 -4.04 4.38
CA HIS A 23 -3.62 -4.73 3.13
C HIS A 23 -2.21 -5.32 3.08
N VAL A 24 -1.21 -4.65 3.65
CA VAL A 24 0.17 -5.16 3.74
C VAL A 24 0.26 -6.45 4.56
N PRO A 25 -0.17 -6.48 5.85
CA PRO A 25 -0.12 -7.72 6.63
C PRO A 25 -1.00 -8.83 6.02
N TYR A 26 -2.07 -8.48 5.29
CA TYR A 26 -2.86 -9.45 4.55
C TYR A 26 -2.06 -10.13 3.43
N VAL A 27 -1.35 -9.38 2.59
CA VAL A 27 -0.53 -9.99 1.52
C VAL A 27 0.71 -10.69 2.07
N GLU A 28 1.32 -10.19 3.14
CA GLU A 28 2.43 -10.87 3.83
C GLU A 28 2.01 -12.21 4.44
N ASN A 29 0.75 -12.34 4.88
CA ASN A 29 0.23 -13.61 5.38
C ASN A 29 -0.03 -14.62 4.24
N LYS A 30 -0.39 -14.14 3.04
CA LYS A 30 -0.77 -14.98 1.90
C LYS A 30 0.40 -15.37 1.00
N PHE A 31 1.46 -14.58 0.98
CA PHE A 31 2.59 -14.73 0.08
C PHE A 31 3.91 -14.70 0.85
N GLU A 32 4.93 -15.38 0.32
CA GLU A 32 6.29 -15.22 0.82
C GLU A 32 6.81 -13.83 0.39
N THR A 33 7.04 -12.94 1.36
CA THR A 33 7.53 -11.59 1.11
C THR A 33 8.98 -11.62 0.60
N ILE A 34 9.17 -11.37 -0.69
CA ILE A 34 10.51 -11.18 -1.28
C ILE A 34 11.01 -9.75 -1.01
N ARG A 35 10.12 -8.76 -1.18
CA ARG A 35 10.46 -7.35 -1.01
C ARG A 35 9.24 -6.54 -0.61
N LEU A 36 9.38 -5.76 0.45
CA LEU A 36 8.43 -4.74 0.85
C LEU A 36 9.17 -3.40 0.95
N GLU A 37 8.72 -2.41 0.20
CA GLU A 37 9.28 -1.06 0.25
C GLU A 37 8.20 -0.01 0.43
N GLU A 38 8.27 0.71 1.54
CA GLU A 38 7.43 1.86 1.80
C GLU A 38 8.11 3.14 1.28
N ARG A 39 7.44 3.83 0.37
CA ARG A 39 7.96 5.01 -0.31
C ARG A 39 6.94 6.15 -0.26
N ARG A 40 7.39 7.34 -0.61
CA ARG A 40 6.52 8.52 -0.73
C ARG A 40 6.66 9.13 -2.12
N GLY A 41 5.57 9.14 -2.87
CA GLY A 41 5.52 9.59 -4.26
C GLY A 41 5.03 11.03 -4.36
N LYS A 42 5.46 11.75 -5.40
CA LYS A 42 4.84 13.04 -5.76
C LYS A 42 3.61 12.77 -6.61
N ILE A 43 2.54 13.51 -6.38
CA ILE A 43 1.35 13.49 -7.22
C ILE A 43 1.41 14.70 -8.16
N PRO A 44 1.15 14.55 -9.48
CA PRO A 44 1.26 15.64 -10.45
C PRO A 44 0.50 16.92 -10.07
N TYR A 45 -0.68 16.79 -9.45
CA TYR A 45 -1.57 17.90 -9.10
C TYR A 45 -1.35 18.44 -7.68
N MET A 46 -0.44 17.84 -6.90
CA MET A 46 -0.24 18.13 -5.48
C MET A 46 1.26 18.27 -5.17
N PRO A 47 1.85 19.46 -5.44
CA PRO A 47 3.31 19.64 -5.40
C PRO A 47 3.89 19.64 -3.98
N PHE A 48 3.09 19.97 -2.96
CA PHE A 48 3.55 20.14 -1.57
C PHE A 48 3.39 18.89 -0.70
N VAL A 49 2.62 17.89 -1.15
CA VAL A 49 2.36 16.67 -0.38
C VAL A 49 2.89 15.45 -1.10
N ARG A 50 3.40 14.48 -0.33
CA ARG A 50 3.87 13.20 -0.88
C ARG A 50 3.00 12.08 -0.35
N VAL A 51 2.42 11.32 -1.28
CA VAL A 51 1.52 10.21 -0.95
C VAL A 51 2.31 8.99 -0.49
N PRO A 52 1.95 8.37 0.65
CA PRO A 52 2.51 7.08 1.01
C PRO A 52 2.04 6.03 0.01
N HIS A 53 2.99 5.28 -0.54
CA HIS A 53 2.73 4.09 -1.35
C HIS A 53 3.71 3.01 -0.94
N TYR A 54 3.38 1.76 -1.20
CA TYR A 54 4.30 0.66 -0.97
C TYR A 54 4.41 -0.21 -2.22
N VAL A 55 5.56 -0.84 -2.37
CA VAL A 55 5.82 -1.85 -3.39
C VAL A 55 5.97 -3.16 -2.65
N PHE A 56 5.10 -4.12 -2.96
CA PHE A 56 5.15 -5.47 -2.44
C PHE A 56 5.46 -6.45 -3.57
N ILE A 57 6.50 -7.25 -3.40
CA ILE A 57 6.86 -8.36 -4.27
C ILE A 57 6.75 -9.63 -3.43
N GLY A 58 5.73 -10.42 -3.71
CA GLY A 58 5.48 -11.69 -3.05
C GLY A 58 5.64 -12.86 -4.01
N ARG A 59 6.14 -13.98 -3.52
CA ARG A 59 6.10 -15.25 -4.22
C ARG A 59 4.88 -16.03 -3.75
N LYS A 60 4.08 -16.53 -4.71
CA LYS A 60 3.04 -17.51 -4.39
C LYS A 60 3.72 -18.80 -3.94
N PRO A 61 3.33 -19.39 -2.78
CA PRO A 61 3.83 -20.70 -2.42
C PRO A 61 3.57 -21.64 -3.59
N ALA A 62 4.59 -22.40 -4.00
CA ALA A 62 4.41 -23.42 -5.01
C ALA A 62 3.24 -24.28 -4.53
N THR A 63 2.18 -24.31 -5.33
CA THR A 63 1.11 -25.25 -5.09
C THR A 63 1.77 -26.59 -5.39
N ASP A 64 2.22 -27.30 -4.36
CA ASP A 64 2.43 -28.74 -4.46
C ASP A 64 1.03 -29.32 -4.71
N GLU A 65 0.63 -29.33 -5.99
CA GLU A 65 -0.34 -30.28 -6.49
C GLU A 65 0.40 -31.62 -6.67
N ALA A 66 0.74 -32.27 -5.56
CA ALA A 66 1.05 -33.70 -5.44
C ALA A 66 1.21 -34.12 -3.97
#